data_AF-A0A3E0QRG5-F1
#
_entry.id   AF-A0A3E0QRG5-F1
#
_cell.length_a   1.000
_cell.length_b   1.000
_cell.length_c   1.000
_cell.angle_alpha   90.00
_cell.angle_beta   90.00
_cell.angle_gamma   90.00
#
_symmetry.space_group_name_H-M   'P 1'
#
loop_
_entity.id
_entity.type
_entity.pdbx_description
1 polymer ?
#
loop_
_entity_poly.entity_id
_entity_poly.type
_entity_poly.pdbx_seq_one_letter_code
_entity_poly.pdbx_strand_id
1 'polypeptide(L)'
;MTSSNIQQILSEAALAPTGEIIKEEVVLTKEVSVDNLIFGMVELASYLYHLNTQANLLSLNLESPNSLSMSEFLKEQYKRHLCDFNLMAEKVRSMDYLLPMCEKGLMGAYKNFKNVKSYDSRDSLVTYVRNLEDCGFKAKDLYDTAKEVGAPDVEASMAAIIGNLFGAAGKIKATLR
;
A
#
# COMPACT_ATOMS: atom_id res chain seq x y z
N MET A 1 -44.37 -34.21 -54.94
CA MET A 1 -43.76 -32.87 -55.12
C MET A 1 -44.71 -31.89 -54.46
N THR A 2 -44.44 -31.20 -53.35
CA THR A 2 -43.19 -30.65 -52.78
C THR A 2 -43.41 -30.39 -51.28
N SER A 3 -42.68 -31.08 -50.39
CA SER A 3 -42.70 -30.86 -48.93
C SER A 3 -41.31 -30.43 -48.42
N SER A 4 -40.74 -29.39 -49.04
CA SER A 4 -39.32 -29.02 -48.84
C SER A 4 -39.13 -27.51 -48.65
N ASN A 5 -40.00 -26.83 -47.89
CA ASN A 5 -39.80 -25.40 -47.67
C ASN A 5 -40.10 -24.87 -46.26
N ILE A 6 -40.54 -25.71 -45.32
CA ILE A 6 -40.79 -25.27 -43.93
C ILE A 6 -39.59 -25.54 -43.03
N GLN A 7 -38.80 -26.59 -43.29
CA GLN A 7 -37.62 -26.92 -42.49
C GLN A 7 -36.44 -25.96 -42.74
N GLN A 8 -36.34 -25.34 -43.92
CA GLN A 8 -35.28 -24.37 -44.22
C GLN A 8 -35.51 -23.01 -43.52
N ILE A 9 -36.76 -22.56 -43.41
CA ILE A 9 -37.10 -21.28 -42.77
C ILE A 9 -36.88 -21.35 -41.25
N LEU A 10 -37.12 -22.51 -40.64
CA LEU A 10 -36.94 -22.71 -39.19
C LEU A 10 -35.47 -22.94 -38.78
N SER A 11 -34.57 -23.28 -39.71
CA SER A 11 -33.14 -23.43 -39.39
C SER A 11 -32.37 -22.11 -39.40
N GLU A 12 -32.86 -21.08 -40.07
CA GLU A 12 -32.20 -19.76 -40.12
C GLU A 12 -32.53 -18.88 -38.92
N ALA A 13 -33.55 -19.23 -38.13
CA ALA A 13 -33.96 -18.50 -36.92
C ALA A 13 -33.12 -18.82 -35.66
N ALA A 14 -32.08 -19.67 -35.77
CA ALA A 14 -31.31 -20.19 -34.63
C ALA A 14 -29.85 -19.71 -34.58
N LEU A 15 -29.50 -18.61 -35.25
CA LEU A 15 -28.22 -17.93 -35.03
C LEU A 15 -28.48 -16.65 -34.24
N ALA A 16 -28.28 -16.75 -32.92
CA ALA A 16 -28.26 -15.59 -32.04
C ALA A 16 -27.26 -14.56 -32.58
N PRO A 17 -27.58 -13.25 -32.54
CA PRO A 17 -26.62 -12.22 -32.93
C PRO A 17 -25.41 -12.33 -32.02
N THR A 18 -24.27 -12.74 -32.59
CA THR A 18 -22.96 -12.64 -31.95
C THR A 18 -22.63 -11.16 -31.84
N GLY A 19 -23.15 -10.52 -30.80
CA GLY A 19 -22.67 -9.23 -30.36
C GLY A 19 -21.20 -9.40 -30.00
N GLU A 20 -20.32 -8.88 -30.84
CA GLU A 20 -18.94 -8.67 -30.46
C GLU A 20 -18.95 -7.71 -29.26
N ILE A 21 -18.68 -8.26 -28.08
CA ILE A 21 -18.36 -7.48 -26.91
C ILE A 21 -17.00 -6.86 -27.21
N ILE A 22 -17.00 -5.66 -27.78
CA ILE A 22 -15.83 -4.79 -27.81
C ILE A 22 -15.54 -4.49 -26.33
N LYS A 23 -14.61 -5.23 -25.76
CA LYS A 23 -13.99 -4.84 -24.49
C LYS A 23 -13.13 -3.63 -24.82
N GLU A 24 -13.68 -2.44 -24.65
CA GLU A 24 -12.84 -1.24 -24.53
C GLU A 24 -11.91 -1.50 -23.35
N GLU A 25 -10.65 -1.76 -23.68
CA GLU A 25 -9.56 -1.75 -22.73
C GLU A 25 -9.41 -0.28 -22.31
N VAL A 26 -10.16 0.13 -21.29
CA VAL A 26 -9.98 1.44 -20.66
C VAL A 26 -8.59 1.42 -20.05
N VAL A 27 -7.61 1.91 -20.80
CA VAL A 27 -6.30 2.24 -20.29
C VAL A 27 -6.51 3.39 -19.32
N LEU A 28 -6.74 3.06 -18.04
CA LEU A 28 -6.70 4.01 -16.93
C LEU A 28 -5.26 4.54 -16.85
N THR A 29 -4.96 5.57 -17.62
CA THR A 29 -3.76 6.38 -17.38
C THR A 29 -3.94 7.01 -16.02
N LYS A 30 -3.08 6.65 -15.05
CA LYS A 30 -2.97 7.40 -13.79
C LYS A 30 -2.67 8.84 -14.18
N GLU A 31 -3.67 9.70 -14.11
CA GLU A 31 -3.46 11.13 -14.31
C GLU A 31 -2.59 11.62 -13.15
N VAL A 32 -1.43 12.18 -13.45
CA VAL A 32 -0.54 12.69 -12.40
C VAL A 32 -0.95 14.11 -12.09
N SER A 33 -1.32 14.36 -10.84
CA SER A 33 -1.84 15.64 -10.37
C SER A 33 -1.43 15.91 -8.92
N VAL A 34 -1.50 17.19 -8.54
CA VAL A 34 -1.25 17.62 -7.15
C VAL A 34 -2.24 16.95 -6.19
N ASP A 35 -3.51 16.82 -6.57
CA ASP A 35 -4.51 16.13 -5.74
C ASP A 35 -4.14 14.66 -5.53
N ASN A 36 -3.70 13.96 -6.59
CA ASN A 36 -3.28 12.57 -6.49
C ASN A 36 -2.01 12.40 -5.63
N LEU A 37 -1.07 13.34 -5.69
CA LEU A 37 0.06 13.38 -4.77
C LEU A 37 -0.43 13.48 -3.32
N ILE A 38 -1.37 14.38 -3.05
CA ILE A 38 -1.86 14.63 -1.69
C ILE A 38 -2.64 13.44 -1.14
N PHE A 39 -3.54 12.85 -1.94
CA PHE A 39 -4.20 11.61 -1.56
C PHE A 39 -3.18 10.52 -1.25
N GLY A 40 -2.16 10.36 -2.11
CA GLY A 40 -1.07 9.41 -1.88
C GLY A 40 -0.30 9.65 -0.59
N MET A 41 -0.04 10.92 -0.23
CA MET A 41 0.61 11.29 1.03
C MET A 41 -0.27 10.98 2.25
N VAL A 42 -1.58 11.22 2.18
CA VAL A 42 -2.52 10.88 3.26
C VAL A 42 -2.58 9.36 3.46
N GLU A 43 -2.64 8.59 2.38
CA GLU A 43 -2.59 7.12 2.46
C GLU A 43 -1.26 6.63 3.03
N LEU A 44 -0.12 7.23 2.64
CA LEU A 44 1.19 6.86 3.15
C LEU A 44 1.33 7.21 4.64
N ALA A 45 0.85 8.38 5.08
CA ALA A 45 0.81 8.75 6.48
C ALA A 45 0.01 7.72 7.30
N SER A 46 -1.18 7.33 6.82
CA SER A 46 -1.94 6.26 7.46
C SER A 46 -1.16 4.94 7.54
N TYR A 47 -0.50 4.52 6.46
CA TYR A 47 0.35 3.32 6.45
C TYR A 47 1.46 3.43 7.51
N LEU A 48 2.21 4.53 7.54
CA LEU A 48 3.29 4.76 8.51
C LEU A 48 2.79 4.72 9.95
N TYR A 49 1.60 5.25 10.22
CA TYR A 49 0.95 5.12 11.51
C TYR A 49 0.66 3.65 11.87
N HIS A 50 0.15 2.85 10.93
CA HIS A 50 -0.06 1.42 11.18
C HIS A 50 1.26 0.65 11.39
N LEU A 51 2.33 1.01 10.66
CA LEU A 51 3.67 0.47 10.89
C LEU A 51 4.21 0.84 12.28
N ASN A 52 3.96 2.06 12.76
CA ASN A 52 4.35 2.47 14.11
C ASN A 52 3.71 1.55 15.16
N THR A 53 2.42 1.26 14.98
CA THR A 53 1.62 0.54 15.97
C THR A 53 2.02 -0.92 15.95
N GLN A 54 2.17 -1.50 14.75
CA GLN A 54 2.66 -2.85 14.56
C GLN A 54 4.07 -3.04 15.17
N ALA A 55 5.01 -2.12 14.92
CA ALA A 55 6.36 -2.20 15.47
C ALA A 55 6.36 -2.17 17.01
N ASN A 56 5.59 -1.26 17.60
CA ASN A 56 5.47 -1.15 19.05
C ASN A 56 4.90 -2.44 19.65
N LEU A 57 3.78 -2.95 19.11
CA LEU A 57 3.14 -4.16 19.61
C LEU A 57 4.03 -5.40 19.45
N LEU A 58 4.75 -5.54 18.33
CA LEU A 58 5.71 -6.62 18.15
C LEU A 58 6.86 -6.53 19.15
N SER A 59 7.35 -5.32 19.44
CA SER A 59 8.44 -5.14 20.41
C SER A 59 8.09 -5.62 21.83
N LEU A 60 6.79 -5.68 22.16
CA LEU A 60 6.28 -6.10 23.46
C LEU A 60 5.93 -7.59 23.52
N ASN A 61 5.55 -8.19 22.39
CA ASN A 61 4.95 -9.53 22.35
C ASN A 61 5.83 -10.61 21.70
N LEU A 62 6.95 -10.25 21.07
CA LEU A 62 7.80 -11.25 20.40
C LEU A 62 8.55 -12.13 21.40
N GLU A 63 8.38 -13.43 21.24
CA GLU A 63 9.11 -14.46 22.00
C GLU A 63 10.05 -15.22 21.05
N SER A 64 11.35 -14.98 21.19
CA SER A 64 12.39 -15.64 20.39
C SER A 64 13.72 -15.68 21.16
N PRO A 65 14.68 -16.53 20.77
CA PRO A 65 16.01 -16.56 21.39
C PRO A 65 16.75 -15.21 21.36
N ASN A 66 16.41 -14.34 20.39
CA ASN A 66 16.96 -12.99 20.23
C ASN A 66 15.97 -11.87 20.61
N SER A 67 14.97 -12.17 21.45
CA SER A 67 13.86 -11.27 21.78
C SER A 67 14.30 -9.90 22.30
N LEU A 68 15.36 -9.84 23.11
CA LEU A 68 15.89 -8.59 23.65
C LEU A 68 16.37 -7.64 22.54
N SER A 69 17.29 -8.10 21.69
CA SER A 69 17.81 -7.30 20.58
C SER A 69 16.73 -6.96 19.55
N MET A 70 15.80 -7.89 19.30
CA MET A 70 14.67 -7.63 18.40
C MET A 70 13.70 -6.60 18.98
N SER A 71 13.42 -6.65 20.28
CA SER A 71 12.57 -5.68 20.99
C SER A 71 13.18 -4.28 20.92
N GLU A 72 14.49 -4.14 21.18
CA GLU A 72 15.20 -2.86 21.07
C GLU A 72 15.13 -2.32 19.63
N PHE A 73 15.46 -3.15 18.65
CA PHE A 73 15.37 -2.78 17.24
C PHE A 73 13.97 -2.32 16.85
N LEU A 74 12.92 -3.04 17.27
CA LEU A 74 11.54 -2.69 16.95
C LEU A 74 11.06 -1.42 17.66
N LYS A 75 11.57 -1.11 18.86
CA LYS A 75 11.33 0.17 19.54
C LYS A 75 11.95 1.34 18.76
N GLU A 76 13.13 1.14 18.17
CA GLU A 76 13.72 2.13 17.27
C GLU A 76 12.86 2.31 16.02
N GLN A 77 12.36 1.21 15.43
CA GLN A 77 11.48 1.28 14.27
C GLN A 77 10.15 1.96 14.60
N TYR A 78 9.56 1.70 15.77
CA TYR A 78 8.38 2.41 16.25
C TYR A 78 8.59 3.94 16.24
N LYS A 79 9.70 4.41 16.83
CA LYS A 79 10.04 5.84 16.85
C LYS A 79 10.26 6.36 15.43
N ARG A 80 10.95 5.58 14.59
CA ARG A 80 11.23 5.99 13.21
C ARG A 80 9.95 6.15 12.39
N HIS A 81 9.04 5.18 12.45
CA HIS A 81 7.75 5.24 11.74
C HIS A 81 6.88 6.38 12.25
N LEU A 82 6.95 6.72 13.54
CA LEU A 82 6.29 7.91 14.09
C LEU A 82 6.87 9.21 13.53
N CYS A 83 8.21 9.32 13.42
CA CYS A 83 8.86 10.46 12.79
C CYS A 83 8.48 10.59 11.31
N ASP A 84 8.52 9.48 10.57
CA ASP A 84 8.17 9.44 9.15
C ASP A 84 6.67 9.78 8.95
N PHE A 85 5.79 9.32 9.85
CA PHE A 85 4.38 9.72 9.89
C PHE A 85 4.21 11.23 10.09
N ASN A 86 4.86 11.80 11.10
CA ASN A 86 4.75 13.24 11.38
C ASN A 86 5.27 14.07 10.21
N LEU A 87 6.39 13.67 9.61
CA LEU A 87 6.95 14.32 8.42
C LEU A 87 5.92 14.34 7.28
N MET A 88 5.26 13.22 7.00
CA MET A 88 4.22 13.15 5.97
C MET A 88 2.98 13.96 6.31
N ALA A 89 2.57 13.92 7.58
CA ALA A 89 1.43 14.69 8.04
C ALA A 89 1.68 16.21 7.89
N GLU A 90 2.87 16.66 8.25
CA GLU A 90 3.30 18.06 8.10
C GLU A 90 3.33 18.47 6.62
N LYS A 91 3.78 17.60 5.71
CA LYS A 91 3.75 17.87 4.26
C LYS A 91 2.35 18.07 3.73
N VAL A 92 1.41 17.17 4.06
CA VAL A 92 0.00 17.33 3.70
C VAL A 92 -0.58 18.64 4.23
N ARG A 93 -0.29 18.98 5.50
CA ARG A 93 -0.74 20.25 6.10
C ARG A 93 -0.12 21.48 5.45
N SER A 94 1.13 21.40 5.00
CA SER A 94 1.82 22.49 4.29
C SER A 94 1.25 22.79 2.91
N MET A 95 0.49 21.84 2.33
CA MET A 95 -0.25 22.03 1.09
C MET A 95 -1.69 22.51 1.33
N ASP A 96 -2.06 22.83 2.58
CA ASP A 96 -3.39 23.24 3.05
C ASP A 96 -4.47 22.14 3.11
N TYR A 97 -4.11 20.86 3.06
CA TYR A 97 -5.06 19.73 3.12
C TYR A 97 -5.12 19.10 4.50
N LEU A 98 -6.29 18.62 4.93
CA LEU A 98 -6.49 18.05 6.26
C LEU A 98 -6.04 16.58 6.33
N LEU A 99 -5.50 16.18 7.47
CA LEU A 99 -5.36 14.76 7.81
C LEU A 99 -6.57 14.25 8.61
N PRO A 100 -6.84 12.94 8.56
CA PRO A 100 -7.73 12.31 9.51
C PRO A 100 -7.29 12.55 10.96
N MET A 101 -8.22 12.99 11.81
CA MET A 101 -7.95 13.33 13.22
C MET A 101 -8.23 12.17 14.20
N CYS A 102 -8.59 10.99 13.71
CA CYS A 102 -8.91 9.84 14.54
C CYS A 102 -8.44 8.54 13.90
N GLU A 103 -8.25 7.52 14.73
CA GLU A 103 -7.82 6.19 14.30
C GLU A 103 -8.71 5.61 13.20
N LYS A 104 -10.04 5.70 13.36
CA LYS A 104 -10.99 5.23 12.34
C LYS A 104 -10.81 5.94 10.99
N GLY A 105 -10.50 7.23 11.02
CA GLY A 105 -10.21 8.01 9.82
C GLY A 105 -8.89 7.59 9.17
N LEU A 106 -7.84 7.35 9.96
CA LEU A 106 -6.57 6.82 9.45
C LEU A 106 -6.76 5.43 8.83
N MET A 107 -7.44 4.51 9.52
CA MET A 107 -7.80 3.19 8.97
C MET A 107 -8.62 3.30 7.67
N GLY A 108 -9.47 4.32 7.58
CA GLY A 108 -10.27 4.59 6.38
C GLY A 108 -9.43 5.07 5.20
N ALA A 109 -8.33 5.78 5.46
CA ALA A 109 -7.42 6.28 4.44
C ALA A 109 -6.54 5.17 3.84
N TYR A 110 -6.18 4.13 4.59
CA TYR A 110 -5.44 2.98 4.03
C TYR A 110 -6.01 1.64 4.52
N LYS A 111 -6.74 0.95 3.63
CA LYS A 111 -7.50 -0.27 3.99
C LYS A 111 -6.72 -1.57 3.78
N ASN A 112 -5.60 -1.53 3.08
CA ASN A 112 -4.88 -2.73 2.61
C ASN A 112 -3.73 -3.15 3.55
N PHE A 113 -3.72 -2.69 4.79
CA PHE A 113 -2.68 -3.02 5.77
C PHE A 113 -2.78 -4.48 6.23
N LYS A 114 -1.65 -5.20 6.25
CA LYS A 114 -1.64 -6.60 6.68
C LYS A 114 -1.51 -6.68 8.20
N ASN A 115 -2.56 -7.15 8.85
CA ASN A 115 -2.55 -7.36 10.30
C ASN A 115 -1.80 -8.65 10.67
N VAL A 116 -1.05 -8.61 11.76
CA VAL A 116 -0.46 -9.81 12.39
C VAL A 116 -1.58 -10.63 13.00
N LYS A 117 -1.62 -11.93 12.69
CA LYS A 117 -2.67 -12.87 13.14
C LYS A 117 -2.14 -14.01 14.01
N SER A 118 -0.82 -14.08 14.19
CA SER A 118 -0.12 -15.13 14.93
C SER A 118 0.75 -14.49 15.99
N TYR A 119 0.95 -15.18 17.11
CA TYR A 119 1.98 -14.83 18.10
C TYR A 119 3.32 -15.53 17.80
N ASP A 120 3.37 -16.41 16.79
CA ASP A 120 4.63 -16.96 16.33
C ASP A 120 5.54 -15.83 15.83
N SER A 121 6.78 -15.82 16.35
CA SER A 121 7.73 -14.75 16.09
C SER A 121 8.14 -14.66 14.63
N ARG A 122 8.33 -15.80 13.96
CA ARG A 122 8.75 -15.83 12.55
C ARG A 122 7.62 -15.29 11.67
N ASP A 123 6.40 -15.77 11.86
CA ASP A 123 5.23 -15.34 11.08
C ASP A 123 4.90 -13.86 11.28
N SER A 124 5.01 -13.39 12.52
CA SER A 124 4.82 -11.99 12.89
C SER A 124 5.83 -11.07 12.21
N LEU A 125 7.11 -11.44 12.27
CA LEU A 125 8.20 -10.69 11.62
C LEU A 125 8.10 -10.74 10.09
N VAL A 126 7.70 -11.87 9.50
CA VAL A 126 7.46 -11.97 8.05
C VAL A 126 6.33 -11.02 7.62
N THR A 127 5.25 -10.95 8.40
CA THR A 127 4.15 -10.02 8.13
C THR A 127 4.62 -8.57 8.20
N TYR A 128 5.41 -8.24 9.22
CA TYR A 128 5.98 -6.90 9.36
C TYR A 128 6.92 -6.53 8.21
N VAL A 129 7.81 -7.44 7.79
CA VAL A 129 8.69 -7.25 6.63
C VAL A 129 7.89 -6.97 5.37
N ARG A 130 6.81 -7.71 5.11
CA ARG A 130 5.94 -7.47 3.96
C ARG A 130 5.31 -6.08 4.00
N ASN A 131 4.87 -5.61 5.17
CA ASN A 131 4.32 -4.26 5.31
C ASN A 131 5.39 -3.17 5.11
N LEU A 132 6.62 -3.39 5.59
CA LEU A 132 7.74 -2.47 5.33
C LEU A 132 8.03 -2.36 3.83
N GLU A 133 8.08 -3.48 3.12
CA GLU A 133 8.36 -3.51 1.68
C GLU A 133 7.22 -2.88 0.87
N ASP A 134 5.98 -3.25 1.14
CA ASP A 134 4.80 -2.65 0.50
C ASP A 134 4.74 -1.13 0.69
N CYS A 135 4.97 -0.66 1.93
CA CYS A 135 5.05 0.77 2.23
C CYS A 135 6.20 1.42 1.46
N GLY A 136 7.35 0.74 1.36
CA GLY A 136 8.50 1.20 0.60
C GLY A 136 8.23 1.32 -0.90
N PHE A 137 7.47 0.39 -1.49
CA PHE A 137 7.02 0.50 -2.88
C PHE A 137 6.00 1.63 -3.06
N LYS A 138 5.05 1.78 -2.14
CA LYS A 138 4.11 2.92 -2.17
C LYS A 138 4.84 4.26 -2.10
N ALA A 139 5.88 4.38 -1.27
CA ALA A 139 6.69 5.58 -1.18
C ALA A 139 7.49 5.84 -2.48
N LYS A 140 7.91 4.80 -3.21
CA LYS A 140 8.52 4.96 -4.54
C LYS A 140 7.52 5.50 -5.57
N ASP A 141 6.31 4.95 -5.62
CA ASP A 141 5.26 5.47 -6.51
C ASP A 141 4.97 6.95 -6.21
N LEU A 142 4.98 7.31 -4.92
CA LEU A 142 4.76 8.69 -4.50
C LEU A 142 5.95 9.60 -4.79
N TYR A 143 7.17 9.08 -4.73
CA TYR A 143 8.38 9.79 -5.18
C TYR A 143 8.28 10.15 -6.66
N ASP A 144 7.89 9.19 -7.50
CA ASP A 144 7.73 9.42 -8.95
C ASP A 144 6.62 10.44 -9.22
N THR A 145 5.49 10.32 -8.50
CA THR A 145 4.40 11.31 -8.57
C THR A 145 4.88 12.70 -8.17
N ALA A 146 5.62 12.83 -7.05
CA ALA A 146 6.15 14.10 -6.56
C ALA A 146 7.10 14.75 -7.58
N LYS A 147 7.95 13.93 -8.21
CA LYS A 147 8.87 14.37 -9.26
C LYS A 147 8.14 14.90 -10.48
N GLU A 148 7.09 14.21 -10.92
CA GLU A 148 6.31 14.63 -12.09
C GLU A 148 5.53 15.92 -11.85
N VAL A 149 5.03 16.17 -10.62
CA VAL A 149 4.36 17.43 -10.27
C VAL A 149 5.31 18.55 -9.82
N GLY A 150 6.62 18.28 -9.75
CA GLY A 150 7.63 19.26 -9.37
C GLY A 150 7.64 19.63 -7.87
N ALA A 151 7.46 18.64 -6.98
CA ALA A 151 7.49 18.78 -5.52
C ALA A 151 8.78 18.21 -4.90
N PRO A 152 9.93 18.90 -5.03
CA PRO A 152 11.25 18.35 -4.66
C PRO A 152 11.43 18.11 -3.15
N ASP A 153 10.68 18.83 -2.32
CA ASP A 153 10.70 18.66 -0.87
C ASP A 153 9.97 17.37 -0.44
N VAL A 154 8.93 16.97 -1.18
CA VAL A 154 8.26 15.68 -1.02
C VAL A 154 9.14 14.56 -1.56
N GLU A 155 9.80 14.74 -2.72
CA GLU A 155 10.77 13.78 -3.26
C GLU A 155 11.87 13.44 -2.25
N ALA A 156 12.50 14.46 -1.66
CA ALA A 156 13.55 14.28 -0.65
C ALA A 156 13.04 13.52 0.58
N SER A 157 11.82 13.82 1.02
CA SER A 157 11.18 13.13 2.15
C SER A 157 10.90 11.66 1.81
N MET A 158 10.44 11.37 0.60
CA MET A 158 10.20 10.00 0.13
C MET A 158 11.50 9.20 0.07
N ALA A 159 12.58 9.77 -0.46
CA ALA A 159 13.87 9.08 -0.53
C ALA A 159 14.36 8.64 0.86
N ALA A 160 14.22 9.50 1.87
CA ALA A 160 14.58 9.17 3.25
C ALA A 160 13.71 8.03 3.81
N ILE A 161 12.39 8.10 3.64
CA ILE A 161 11.43 7.09 4.10
C ILE A 161 11.70 5.74 3.43
N ILE A 162 11.91 5.72 2.11
CA ILE A 162 12.26 4.53 1.33
C ILE A 162 13.50 3.85 1.92
N GLY A 163 14.55 4.62 2.21
CA GLY A 163 15.79 4.12 2.81
C GLY A 163 15.56 3.46 4.17
N ASN A 164 14.73 4.07 5.02
CA ASN A 164 14.38 3.53 6.34
C ASN A 164 13.65 2.20 6.23
N LEU A 165 12.61 2.15 5.38
CA LEU A 165 11.73 1.00 5.24
C LEU A 165 12.48 -0.22 4.69
N PHE A 166 13.19 -0.06 3.57
CA PHE A 166 13.96 -1.17 2.99
C PHE A 166 15.18 -1.54 3.85
N GLY A 167 15.80 -0.57 4.53
CA GLY A 167 16.87 -0.83 5.48
C GLY A 167 16.41 -1.69 6.67
N ALA A 168 15.25 -1.36 7.25
CA ALA A 168 14.66 -2.13 8.34
C ALA A 168 14.25 -3.55 7.87
N ALA A 169 13.60 -3.65 6.71
CA ALA A 169 13.21 -4.93 6.13
C ALA A 169 14.44 -5.82 5.87
N GLY A 170 15.55 -5.26 5.39
CA GLY A 170 16.81 -5.97 5.18
C GLY A 170 17.37 -6.57 6.47
N LYS A 171 17.40 -5.79 7.55
CA LYS A 171 17.89 -6.23 8.87
C LYS A 171 17.05 -7.38 9.44
N ILE A 172 15.72 -7.29 9.37
CA ILE A 172 14.84 -8.38 9.87
C ILE A 172 14.97 -9.62 8.98
N LYS A 173 15.02 -9.49 7.65
CA LYS A 173 15.22 -10.64 6.77
C LYS A 173 16.52 -11.38 7.08
N ALA A 174 17.57 -10.68 7.50
CA ALA A 174 18.83 -11.29 7.90
C ALA A 174 18.72 -12.13 9.19
N THR A 175 17.78 -11.82 10.09
CA THR A 175 17.56 -12.59 11.33
C THR A 175 16.62 -13.78 11.16
N LEU A 176 15.85 -13.84 10.05
CA LEU A 176 14.90 -14.91 9.76
C LEU A 176 15.49 -16.06 8.92
N ARG A 177 16.72 -15.89 8.44
CA ARG A 177 17.48 -16.91 7.69
C ARG A 177 18.18 -17.85 8.65
#